data_AF-A0A8T7FUS8-F1
#
_entry.id   AF-A0A8T7FUS8-F1
#
_cell.length_a   1.000
_cell.length_b   1.000
_cell.length_c   1.000
_cell.angle_alpha   90.00
_cell.angle_beta   90.00
_cell.angle_gamma   90.00
#
_symmetry.space_group_name_H-M   'P 1'
#
loop_
_entity.id
_entity.type
_entity.pdbx_description
1 polymer ?
#
loop_
_entity_poly.entity_id
_entity_poly.type
_entity_poly.pdbx_seq_one_letter_code
_entity_poly.pdbx_strand_id
1 'polypeptide(L)'
;MNFVQSPSGGIIMAIGWLLAYLVVLYWAQRPRHRDRWLVVIAATAMGAIVFLVNLVARAVGWWAWWGYTLPLMVQAGLLLLGPSVFFVFILTGYRWLVAHNQRPLLWYGLIGIAVLVPFTVLADLYSIERGKLSFGKGYTLWQDVIVGQIFIWIPVLIYRRIQHWYQMSLSNRGAG
;
A
#
# COMPACT_ATOMS: atom_id res chain seq x y z
N MET A 1 17.61 -14.22 18.48
CA MET A 1 17.47 -13.66 17.12
C MET A 1 16.08 -14.01 16.63
N ASN A 2 15.23 -13.04 16.28
CA ASN A 2 13.85 -13.33 15.84
C ASN A 2 13.88 -13.94 14.44
N PHE A 3 13.03 -14.93 14.15
CA PHE A 3 12.97 -15.64 12.85
C PHE A 3 12.98 -14.67 11.66
N VAL A 4 12.21 -13.59 11.74
CA VAL A 4 12.09 -12.58 10.68
C VAL A 4 13.41 -11.84 10.38
N GLN A 5 14.33 -11.75 11.34
CA GLN A 5 15.65 -11.14 11.18
C GLN A 5 16.72 -12.14 10.72
N SER A 6 16.39 -13.44 10.71
CA SER A 6 17.27 -14.46 10.16
C SER A 6 17.23 -14.43 8.61
N PRO A 7 18.32 -14.82 7.92
CA PRO A 7 18.33 -14.92 6.47
C PRO A 7 17.20 -15.81 5.93
N SER A 8 16.97 -16.96 6.56
CA SER A 8 15.91 -17.91 6.17
C SER A 8 14.51 -17.33 6.36
N GLY A 9 14.22 -16.68 7.50
CA GLY A 9 12.92 -16.05 7.72
C GLY A 9 12.67 -14.87 6.78
N GLY A 10 13.70 -14.06 6.49
CA GLY A 10 13.61 -12.99 5.49
C GLY A 10 13.31 -13.52 4.08
N ILE A 11 13.98 -14.60 3.67
CA ILE A 11 13.73 -15.28 2.38
C ILE A 11 12.29 -15.80 2.31
N ILE A 12 11.82 -16.48 3.36
CA ILE A 12 10.46 -17.02 3.41
C ILE A 12 9.42 -15.90 3.29
N MET A 13 9.64 -14.76 3.96
CA MET A 13 8.75 -13.60 3.83
C MET A 13 8.76 -12.99 2.42
N ALA A 14 9.93 -12.85 1.80
CA ALA A 14 10.05 -12.34 0.45
C ALA A 14 9.31 -13.25 -0.56
N ILE A 15 9.49 -14.57 -0.44
CA ILE A 15 8.78 -15.56 -1.25
C ILE A 15 7.27 -15.49 -0.99
N GLY A 16 6.85 -15.37 0.27
CA GLY A 16 5.44 -15.24 0.63
C GLY A 16 4.76 -14.05 -0.06
N TRP A 17 5.41 -12.88 -0.04
CA TRP A 17 4.89 -11.69 -0.73
C TRP A 17 4.91 -11.82 -2.25
N LEU A 18 5.95 -12.46 -2.81
CA LEU A 18 5.99 -12.77 -4.23
C LEU A 18 4.82 -13.67 -4.65
N LEU A 19 4.59 -14.76 -3.92
CA LEU A 19 3.48 -15.68 -4.17
C LEU A 19 2.13 -14.97 -4.05
N ALA A 20 1.92 -14.17 -3.01
CA ALA A 20 0.70 -13.38 -2.85
C ALA A 20 0.48 -12.41 -4.02
N TYR A 21 1.54 -11.76 -4.49
CA TYR A 21 1.45 -10.88 -5.66
C TYR A 21 1.17 -11.66 -6.96
N LEU A 22 1.77 -12.84 -7.15
CA LEU A 22 1.45 -13.72 -8.28
C LEU A 22 -0.02 -14.16 -8.28
N VAL A 23 -0.60 -14.44 -7.11
CA VAL A 23 -2.04 -14.72 -6.96
C VAL A 23 -2.88 -13.52 -7.41
N VAL A 24 -2.47 -12.30 -7.06
CA VAL A 24 -3.12 -11.06 -7.50
C VAL A 24 -3.04 -10.91 -9.03
N LEU A 25 -1.87 -11.16 -9.63
CA LEU A 25 -1.71 -11.11 -11.09
C LEU A 25 -2.59 -12.14 -11.79
N TYR A 26 -2.60 -13.38 -11.29
CA TYR A 26 -3.47 -14.44 -11.80
C TYR A 26 -4.96 -14.09 -11.68
N TRP A 27 -5.37 -13.48 -10.56
CA TRP A 27 -6.73 -12.97 -10.39
C TRP A 27 -7.11 -11.88 -11.39
N ALA A 28 -6.18 -10.98 -11.71
CA ALA A 28 -6.37 -9.89 -12.67
C ALA A 28 -6.41 -10.38 -14.13
N GLN A 29 -5.76 -11.51 -14.44
CA GLN A 29 -5.76 -12.12 -15.76
C GLN A 29 -7.10 -12.76 -16.17
N ARG A 30 -8.03 -12.99 -15.23
CA ARG A 30 -9.28 -13.71 -15.55
C ARG A 30 -10.10 -12.98 -16.64
N PRO A 31 -10.54 -13.68 -17.70
CA PRO A 31 -11.39 -13.12 -18.75
C PRO A 31 -12.70 -12.54 -18.17
N ARG A 32 -13.22 -11.47 -18.77
CA ARG A 32 -14.41 -10.65 -18.39
C ARG A 32 -14.22 -9.48 -17.42
N HIS A 33 -13.04 -9.29 -16.81
CA HIS A 33 -12.83 -8.18 -15.86
C HIS A 33 -11.50 -7.44 -16.08
N ARG A 34 -11.34 -6.82 -17.27
CA ARG A 34 -10.14 -6.05 -17.64
C ARG A 34 -9.86 -4.87 -16.71
N ASP A 35 -10.88 -4.39 -16.02
CA ASP A 35 -10.82 -3.36 -14.99
C ASP A 35 -10.02 -3.78 -13.73
N ARG A 36 -9.79 -5.09 -13.50
CA ARG A 36 -8.92 -5.59 -12.43
C ARG A 36 -7.46 -5.18 -12.63
N TRP A 37 -7.00 -5.08 -13.88
CA TRP A 37 -5.66 -4.60 -14.17
C TRP A 37 -5.45 -3.15 -13.74
N LEU A 38 -6.48 -2.31 -13.81
CA LEU A 38 -6.38 -0.93 -13.34
C LEU A 38 -6.16 -0.87 -11.83
N VAL A 39 -6.78 -1.79 -11.09
CA VAL A 39 -6.57 -1.96 -9.64
C VAL A 39 -5.14 -2.41 -9.35
N VAL A 40 -4.65 -3.44 -10.05
CA VAL A 40 -3.28 -3.95 -9.87
C VAL A 40 -2.24 -2.87 -10.19
N ILE A 41 -2.41 -2.13 -11.30
CA ILE A 41 -1.47 -1.06 -11.69
C ILE A 41 -1.45 0.03 -10.61
N ALA A 42 -2.61 0.51 -10.17
CA ALA A 42 -2.70 1.56 -9.15
C ALA A 42 -2.11 1.11 -7.80
N ALA A 43 -2.40 -0.13 -7.38
CA ALA A 43 -1.88 -0.70 -6.15
C ALA A 43 -0.35 -0.91 -6.22
N THR A 44 0.17 -1.36 -7.37
CA THR A 44 1.61 -1.55 -7.58
C THR A 44 2.36 -0.22 -7.62
N ALA A 45 1.77 0.79 -8.28
CA ALA A 45 2.31 2.15 -8.26
C ALA A 45 2.37 2.70 -6.82
N MET A 46 1.34 2.45 -6.01
CA MET A 46 1.36 2.82 -4.60
C MET A 46 2.42 2.05 -3.81
N GLY A 47 2.57 0.75 -4.03
CA GLY A 47 3.66 -0.02 -3.42
C GLY A 47 5.04 0.56 -3.75
N ALA A 48 5.25 1.01 -5.00
CA ALA A 48 6.48 1.69 -5.38
C ALA A 48 6.67 3.02 -4.64
N ILE A 49 5.59 3.80 -4.47
CA ILE A 49 5.61 5.04 -3.67
C ILE A 49 5.99 4.73 -2.21
N VAL A 50 5.37 3.71 -1.59
CA VAL A 50 5.71 3.30 -0.21
C VAL A 50 7.19 2.95 -0.11
N PHE A 51 7.70 2.14 -1.03
CA PHE A 51 9.11 1.76 -1.07
C PHE A 51 10.02 2.99 -1.16
N LEU A 52 9.75 3.90 -2.10
CA LEU A 52 10.54 5.11 -2.30
C LEU A 52 10.49 6.07 -1.10
N VAL A 53 9.31 6.27 -0.50
CA VAL A 53 9.17 7.11 0.70
C VAL A 53 9.97 6.52 1.86
N ASN A 54 9.96 5.19 2.04
CA ASN A 54 10.76 4.53 3.07
C ASN A 54 12.27 4.70 2.81
N LEU A 55 12.72 4.62 1.56
CA LEU A 55 14.13 4.89 1.22
C LEU A 55 14.53 6.33 1.56
N VAL A 56 13.68 7.31 1.24
CA VAL A 56 13.91 8.72 1.56
C VAL A 56 13.87 8.96 3.07
N ALA A 57 12.86 8.45 3.77
CA ALA A 57 12.71 8.61 5.21
C ALA A 57 13.90 8.00 5.98
N ARG A 58 14.42 6.86 5.50
CA ARG A 58 15.67 6.27 6.00
C ARG A 58 16.86 7.18 5.74
N ALA A 59 17.03 7.68 4.51
CA ALA A 59 18.18 8.49 4.13
C ALA A 59 18.25 9.82 4.89
N VAL A 60 17.09 10.43 5.17
CA VAL A 60 16.98 11.71 5.90
C VAL A 60 16.97 11.50 7.43
N GLY A 61 16.78 10.26 7.90
CA GLY A 61 16.75 9.92 9.32
C GLY A 61 15.44 10.29 10.02
N TRP A 62 14.33 10.35 9.28
CA TRP A 62 12.98 10.52 9.86
C TRP A 62 12.54 9.26 10.61
N TRP A 63 12.82 8.09 10.03
CA TRP A 63 12.45 6.80 10.58
C TRP A 63 13.69 5.95 10.83
N ALA A 64 13.79 5.39 12.03
CA ALA A 64 14.61 4.21 12.27
C ALA A 64 13.67 3.03 12.53
N TRP A 65 13.60 2.12 11.56
CA TRP A 65 12.76 0.94 11.64
C TRP A 65 13.64 -0.30 11.49
N TRP A 66 13.38 -1.32 12.32
CA TRP A 66 14.18 -2.56 12.33
C TRP A 66 14.26 -3.22 10.94
N GLY A 67 13.23 -3.09 10.10
CA GLY A 67 13.20 -3.67 8.76
C GLY A 67 14.22 -3.07 7.79
N TYR A 68 14.78 -1.88 8.07
CA TYR A 68 15.84 -1.28 7.25
C TYR A 68 17.18 -1.99 7.34
N THR A 69 17.37 -2.83 8.36
CA THR A 69 18.55 -3.68 8.51
C THR A 69 18.49 -4.96 7.66
N LEU A 70 17.32 -5.28 7.11
CA LEU A 70 17.12 -6.49 6.31
C LEU A 70 17.77 -6.35 4.92
N PRO A 71 18.10 -7.47 4.25
CA PRO A 71 18.55 -7.43 2.86
C PRO A 71 17.55 -6.74 1.94
N LEU A 72 18.03 -6.05 0.90
CA LEU A 72 17.20 -5.24 0.00
C LEU A 72 16.05 -6.04 -0.64
N MET A 73 16.28 -7.32 -0.96
CA MET A 73 15.24 -8.20 -1.51
C MET A 73 14.07 -8.41 -0.53
N VAL A 74 14.36 -8.53 0.77
CA VAL A 74 13.33 -8.66 1.80
C VAL A 74 12.60 -7.34 2.00
N GLN A 75 13.32 -6.22 1.95
CA GLN A 75 12.71 -4.89 1.98
C GLN A 75 11.78 -4.68 0.78
N ALA A 76 12.16 -5.08 -0.43
CA ALA A 76 11.29 -5.02 -1.60
C ALA A 76 10.03 -5.89 -1.43
N GLY A 77 10.15 -7.08 -0.84
CA GLY A 77 8.99 -7.88 -0.45
C GLY A 77 8.06 -7.12 0.51
N LEU A 78 8.62 -6.57 1.59
CA LEU A 78 7.87 -5.92 2.68
C LEU A 78 7.29 -4.54 2.35
N LEU A 79 7.99 -3.75 1.53
CA LEU A 79 7.70 -2.32 1.33
C LEU A 79 7.19 -2.02 -0.09
N LEU A 80 7.33 -2.96 -1.03
CA LEU A 80 6.75 -2.85 -2.38
C LEU A 80 5.65 -3.88 -2.58
N LEU A 81 5.97 -5.18 -2.53
CA LEU A 81 5.01 -6.23 -2.87
C LEU A 81 3.89 -6.35 -1.83
N GLY A 82 4.23 -6.31 -0.54
CA GLY A 82 3.24 -6.37 0.54
C GLY A 82 2.21 -5.23 0.47
N PRO A 83 2.65 -3.97 0.42
CA PRO A 83 1.75 -2.84 0.23
C PRO A 83 0.96 -2.93 -1.08
N SER A 84 1.55 -3.41 -2.18
CA SER A 84 0.82 -3.62 -3.43
C SER A 84 -0.35 -4.59 -3.24
N VAL A 85 -0.13 -5.74 -2.60
CA VAL A 85 -1.19 -6.70 -2.30
C VAL A 85 -2.25 -6.08 -1.38
N PHE A 86 -1.83 -5.40 -0.31
CA PHE A 86 -2.72 -4.71 0.60
C PHE A 86 -3.60 -3.67 -0.12
N PHE A 87 -3.01 -2.84 -0.98
CA PHE A 87 -3.76 -1.83 -1.73
C PHE A 87 -4.70 -2.41 -2.78
N VAL A 88 -4.46 -3.64 -3.28
CA VAL A 88 -5.46 -4.33 -4.10
C VAL A 88 -6.73 -4.60 -3.28
N PHE A 89 -6.61 -5.03 -2.02
CA PHE A 89 -7.77 -5.21 -1.15
C PHE A 89 -8.49 -3.88 -0.88
N ILE A 90 -7.75 -2.83 -0.55
CA ILE A 90 -8.30 -1.49 -0.32
C ILE A 90 -9.06 -0.98 -1.55
N LEU A 91 -8.46 -1.05 -2.74
CA LEU A 91 -9.08 -0.59 -3.98
C LEU A 91 -10.28 -1.45 -4.39
N THR A 92 -10.25 -2.74 -4.09
CA THR A 92 -11.40 -3.61 -4.32
C THR A 92 -12.56 -3.25 -3.38
N GLY A 93 -12.28 -3.00 -2.10
CA GLY A 93 -13.26 -2.49 -1.15
C GLY A 93 -13.81 -1.11 -1.55
N TYR A 94 -12.94 -0.24 -2.05
CA TYR A 94 -13.32 1.05 -2.59
C TYR A 94 -14.29 0.93 -3.78
N ARG A 95 -13.98 0.04 -4.74
CA ARG A 95 -14.89 -0.25 -5.86
C ARG A 95 -16.23 -0.80 -5.41
N TRP A 96 -16.23 -1.66 -4.39
CA TRP A 96 -17.47 -2.14 -3.79
C TRP A 96 -18.28 -0.99 -3.18
N LEU A 97 -17.65 -0.06 -2.46
CA LEU A 97 -18.31 1.15 -1.94
C LEU A 97 -18.91 2.00 -3.07
N VAL A 98 -18.19 2.20 -4.17
CA VAL A 98 -18.69 2.93 -5.34
C VAL A 98 -19.93 2.26 -5.95
N ALA A 99 -19.98 0.93 -5.95
CA ALA A 99 -21.11 0.19 -6.51
C ALA A 99 -22.34 0.14 -5.61
N HIS A 100 -22.17 0.27 -4.28
CA HIS A 100 -23.25 0.02 -3.30
C HIS A 100 -23.63 1.24 -2.47
N ASN A 101 -23.01 2.40 -2.69
CA ASN A 101 -23.21 3.57 -1.84
C ASN A 101 -23.30 4.86 -2.66
N GLN A 102 -24.18 5.76 -2.25
CA GLN A 102 -24.34 7.07 -2.89
C GLN A 102 -23.20 8.03 -2.54
N ARG A 103 -22.51 7.81 -1.42
CA ARG A 103 -21.41 8.68 -0.94
C ARG A 103 -20.13 7.88 -0.66
N PRO A 104 -19.55 7.22 -1.68
CA PRO A 104 -18.43 6.30 -1.48
C PRO A 104 -17.18 6.97 -0.91
N LEU A 105 -16.91 8.22 -1.30
CA LEU A 105 -15.76 8.97 -0.78
C LEU A 105 -15.90 9.33 0.70
N LEU A 106 -17.13 9.66 1.16
CA LEU A 106 -17.40 9.96 2.56
C LEU A 106 -17.15 8.72 3.41
N TRP A 107 -17.75 7.58 3.04
CA TRP A 107 -17.57 6.33 3.78
C TRP A 107 -16.14 5.82 3.74
N TYR A 108 -15.47 5.92 2.59
CA TYR A 108 -14.05 5.59 2.49
C TYR A 108 -13.20 6.43 3.43
N GLY A 109 -13.44 7.75 3.46
CA GLY A 109 -12.74 8.66 4.35
C GLY A 109 -13.04 8.42 5.83
N LEU A 110 -14.31 8.20 6.18
CA LEU A 110 -14.72 7.90 7.56
C LEU A 110 -14.11 6.59 8.05
N ILE A 111 -14.13 5.52 7.24
CA ILE A 111 -13.48 4.25 7.57
C ILE A 111 -11.97 4.45 7.67
N GLY A 112 -11.37 5.18 6.73
CA GLY A 112 -9.95 5.52 6.76
C GLY A 112 -9.56 6.23 8.04
N ILE A 113 -10.33 7.22 8.50
CA ILE A 113 -10.05 7.91 9.76
C ILE A 113 -10.31 7.00 10.96
N ALA A 114 -11.49 6.39 11.04
CA ALA A 114 -11.93 5.61 12.20
C ALA A 114 -11.10 4.34 12.42
N VAL A 115 -10.53 3.75 11.36
CA VAL A 115 -9.73 2.53 11.45
C VAL A 115 -8.24 2.84 11.40
N LEU A 116 -7.77 3.62 10.42
CA LEU A 116 -6.34 3.79 10.19
C LEU A 116 -5.68 4.66 11.26
N VAL A 117 -6.34 5.73 11.73
CA VAL A 117 -5.77 6.58 12.79
C VAL A 117 -5.48 5.77 14.06
N PRO A 118 -6.46 5.08 14.68
CA PRO A 118 -6.16 4.31 15.89
C PRO A 118 -5.20 3.15 15.60
N PHE A 119 -5.32 2.51 14.44
CA PHE A 119 -4.40 1.43 14.06
C PHE A 119 -2.95 1.91 13.97
N THR A 120 -2.67 3.00 13.26
CA THR A 120 -1.31 3.58 13.14
C THR A 120 -0.79 3.98 14.51
N VAL A 121 -1.59 4.71 15.30
CA VAL A 121 -1.18 5.12 16.66
C VAL A 121 -0.82 3.91 17.52
N LEU A 122 -1.67 2.88 17.57
CA LEU A 122 -1.41 1.70 18.39
C LEU A 122 -0.23 0.87 17.87
N ALA A 123 -0.11 0.70 16.56
CA ALA A 123 0.97 -0.06 15.95
C ALA A 123 2.34 0.62 16.16
N ASP A 124 2.38 1.95 16.06
CA ASP A 124 3.59 2.74 16.26
C ASP A 124 3.98 2.76 17.74
N LEU A 125 3.04 3.02 18.65
CA LEU A 125 3.30 2.97 20.09
C LEU A 125 3.85 1.60 20.50
N TYR A 126 3.21 0.52 20.06
CA TYR A 126 3.67 -0.85 20.30
C TYR A 126 5.08 -1.09 19.74
N SER A 127 5.39 -0.53 18.57
CA SER A 127 6.70 -0.68 17.93
C SER A 127 7.78 0.14 18.62
N ILE A 128 7.45 1.35 19.09
CA ILE A 128 8.33 2.24 19.84
C ILE A 128 8.68 1.62 21.20
N GLU A 129 7.69 1.13 21.94
CA GLU A 129 7.88 0.48 23.24
C GLU A 129 8.81 -0.74 23.15
N ARG A 130 8.85 -1.41 21.99
CA ARG A 130 9.74 -2.55 21.74
C ARG A 130 11.07 -2.19 21.07
N GLY A 131 11.38 -0.90 20.94
CA GLY A 131 12.61 -0.43 20.28
C GLY A 131 12.71 -0.82 18.80
N LYS A 132 11.57 -1.08 18.15
CA LYS A 132 11.47 -1.51 16.75
C LYS A 132 11.24 -0.35 15.78
N LEU A 133 10.73 0.76 16.30
CA LEU A 133 10.51 2.00 15.58
C LEU A 133 11.00 3.16 16.44
N SER A 134 11.64 4.14 15.82
CA SER A 134 11.91 5.43 16.45
C SER A 134 11.81 6.53 15.42
N PHE A 135 11.33 7.69 15.85
CA PHE A 135 11.25 8.89 15.03
C PHE A 135 12.42 9.83 15.33
N GLY A 136 12.97 10.42 14.27
CA GLY A 136 14.12 11.32 14.35
C GLY A 136 13.87 12.65 13.65
N LYS A 137 14.76 13.62 13.87
CA LYS A 137 14.79 14.90 13.14
C LYS A 137 13.47 15.69 13.20
N GLY A 138 12.79 15.66 14.34
CA GLY A 138 11.51 16.35 14.54
C GLY A 138 10.32 15.64 13.89
N TYR A 139 10.49 14.42 13.36
CA TYR A 139 9.40 13.55 12.96
C TYR A 139 8.67 13.02 14.21
N THR A 140 7.35 12.91 14.13
CA THR A 140 6.46 12.58 15.26
C THR A 140 5.39 11.59 14.84
N LEU A 141 4.77 10.96 15.84
CA LEU A 141 3.63 10.06 15.65
C LEU A 141 2.50 10.68 14.81
N TRP A 142 2.20 11.97 15.03
CA TRP A 142 1.15 12.66 14.28
C TRP A 142 1.49 12.83 12.81
N GLN A 143 2.76 13.04 12.48
CA GLN A 143 3.20 13.06 11.08
C GLN A 143 3.07 11.66 10.44
N ASP A 144 3.31 10.59 11.20
CA ASP A 144 3.10 9.22 10.70
C ASP A 144 1.64 8.93 10.39
N VAL A 145 0.73 9.35 11.28
CA VAL A 145 -0.72 9.28 11.04
C VAL A 145 -1.11 10.03 9.76
N ILE A 146 -0.57 11.24 9.54
CA ILE A 146 -0.82 12.01 8.32
C ILE A 146 -0.30 11.29 7.08
N VAL A 147 0.93 10.74 7.14
CA VAL A 147 1.51 9.96 6.04
C VAL A 147 0.65 8.73 5.74
N GLY A 148 0.21 8.00 6.76
CA GLY A 148 -0.72 6.88 6.63
C GLY A 148 -2.02 7.28 5.93
N GLN A 149 -2.61 8.41 6.32
CA GLN A 149 -3.81 8.93 5.65
C GLN A 149 -3.53 9.29 4.19
N ILE A 150 -2.43 9.96 3.89
CA ILE A 150 -2.04 10.26 2.50
C ILE A 150 -1.91 8.95 1.70
N PHE A 151 -1.29 7.93 2.29
CA PHE A 151 -1.10 6.62 1.65
C PHE A 151 -2.39 5.88 1.34
N ILE A 152 -3.46 6.06 2.12
CA ILE A 152 -4.75 5.44 1.81
C ILE A 152 -5.49 6.18 0.68
N TRP A 153 -5.24 7.48 0.47
CA TRP A 153 -5.90 8.25 -0.58
C TRP A 153 -5.23 8.18 -1.95
N ILE A 154 -3.90 8.20 -2.00
CA ILE A 154 -3.12 8.15 -3.26
C ILE A 154 -3.55 7.00 -4.20
N PRO A 155 -3.68 5.73 -3.77
CA PRO A 155 -4.03 4.65 -4.69
C PRO A 155 -5.41 4.86 -5.32
N VAL A 156 -6.36 5.45 -4.59
CA VAL A 156 -7.70 5.77 -5.11
C VAL A 156 -7.61 6.85 -6.19
N LEU A 157 -6.77 7.88 -5.97
CA LEU A 157 -6.55 8.95 -6.95
C LEU A 157 -5.88 8.40 -8.22
N ILE A 158 -4.85 7.57 -8.08
CA ILE A 158 -4.18 6.90 -9.20
C ILE A 158 -5.19 6.04 -9.95
N TYR A 159 -5.93 5.19 -9.24
CA TYR A 159 -6.95 4.31 -9.84
C TYR A 159 -8.00 5.10 -10.63
N ARG A 160 -8.60 6.14 -10.03
CA ARG A 160 -9.59 6.99 -10.71
C ARG A 160 -9.02 7.68 -11.93
N ARG A 161 -7.77 8.16 -11.85
CA ARG A 161 -7.09 8.78 -12.99
C ARG A 161 -6.93 7.78 -14.13
N ILE A 162 -6.38 6.60 -13.85
CA ILE A 162 -6.19 5.55 -14.87
C ILE A 162 -7.54 5.12 -15.46
N GLN A 163 -8.55 4.94 -14.62
CA GLN A 163 -9.91 4.56 -15.05
C GLN A 163 -10.51 5.59 -16.01
N HIS A 164 -10.38 6.87 -15.69
CA HIS A 164 -10.88 7.96 -16.54
C HIS A 164 -10.18 7.97 -17.91
N TRP A 165 -8.86 7.81 -17.94
CA TRP A 165 -8.08 7.74 -19.20
C TRP A 165 -8.48 6.54 -20.05
N TYR A 166 -8.67 5.38 -19.40
CA TYR A 166 -9.11 4.17 -20.08
C TYR A 166 -10.47 4.37 -20.75
N GLN A 167 -11.44 4.98 -20.06
CA GLN A 167 -12.78 5.26 -20.60
C GLN A 167 -12.73 6.22 -21.80
N MET A 168 -11.98 7.32 -21.71
CA MET A 168 -11.80 8.25 -22.83
C MET A 168 -11.16 7.58 -24.06
N SER A 169 -10.20 6.66 -23.83
CA SER A 169 -9.57 5.94 -24.94
C SER A 169 -10.52 4.99 -25.67
N LEU A 170 -11.53 4.46 -24.97
CA LEU A 170 -12.55 3.60 -25.56
C LEU A 170 -13.59 4.42 -26.33
N SER A 171 -14.03 5.57 -25.82
CA SER A 171 -14.98 6.45 -26.53
C SER A 171 -14.40 6.95 -27.85
N ASN A 172 -13.12 7.31 -27.88
CA ASN A 172 -12.48 7.80 -29.11
C ASN A 172 -12.30 6.70 -30.18
N ARG A 173 -12.25 5.42 -29.79
CA ARG A 173 -12.16 4.29 -30.73
C ARG A 173 -13.52 3.83 -31.27
N GLY A 174 -14.62 4.18 -30.62
CA GLY A 174 -15.97 3.85 -31.05
C GLY A 174 -16.64 4.93 -31.93
N ALA A 175 -15.95 6.04 -32.18
CA ALA A 175 -16.45 7.19 -32.93
C ALA A 175 -15.86 7.30 -34.36
N GLY A 176 -15.17 6.27 -34.85
CA GLY A 176 -14.62 6.17 -36.21
C GLY A 176 -15.06 4.88 -36.88
#